data_AF-A0A5U1KNQ7-F1
#
_entry.id   AF-A0A5U1KNQ7-F1
#
_cell.length_a   1.000
_cell.length_b   1.000
_cell.length_c   1.000
_cell.angle_alpha   90.00
_cell.angle_beta   90.00
_cell.angle_gamma   90.00
#
_symmetry.space_group_name_H-M   'P 1'
#
loop_
_entity.id
_entity.type
_entity.pdbx_description
1 polymer ?
#
loop_
_entity_poly.entity_id
_entity_poly.type
_entity_poly.pdbx_seq_one_letter_code
_entity_poly.pdbx_strand_id
1 'polypeptide(L)'
;MMREKIKNPVVVLYKRETSDSYAVAITDGSQNMHDGLLMASVSPDEADNSFAVFAMVGYYMAAEIEALRKRVSELEAKSSAEEAPSVAITLPANLSTEDLR
;
A
#
# COMPACT_ATOMS: atom_id res chain seq x y z
N MET A 1 18.97 -28.72 4.15
CA MET A 1 19.42 -27.42 4.70
C MET A 1 18.17 -26.67 5.15
N MET A 2 18.02 -26.37 6.44
CA MET A 2 16.84 -25.64 6.93
C MET A 2 17.04 -24.16 6.59
N ARG A 3 16.12 -23.55 5.82
CA ARG A 3 16.15 -22.11 5.60
C ARG A 3 15.94 -21.41 6.94
N GLU A 4 16.74 -20.39 7.23
CA GLU A 4 16.47 -19.51 8.37
C GLU A 4 15.07 -18.88 8.22
N LYS A 5 14.40 -18.63 9.36
CA LYS A 5 13.11 -17.93 9.38
C LYS A 5 13.30 -16.50 8.91
N ILE A 6 12.36 -15.99 8.11
CA ILE A 6 12.29 -14.58 7.69
C ILE A 6 12.05 -13.73 8.93
N LYS A 7 12.89 -12.71 9.17
CA LYS A 7 12.83 -11.91 10.41
C LYS A 7 11.90 -10.70 10.26
N ASN A 8 11.94 -10.03 9.12
CA ASN A 8 11.11 -8.85 8.82
C ASN A 8 10.27 -9.12 7.57
N PRO A 9 9.18 -9.90 7.68
CA PRO A 9 8.41 -10.29 6.52
C PRO A 9 7.75 -9.07 5.87
N VAL A 10 8.07 -8.85 4.59
CA VAL A 10 7.39 -7.84 3.76
C VAL A 10 6.71 -8.55 2.59
N VAL A 11 5.39 -8.32 2.47
CA VAL A 11 4.58 -8.86 1.37
C VAL A 11 4.62 -7.91 0.19
N VAL A 12 5.25 -8.33 -0.91
CA VAL A 12 5.25 -7.61 -2.18
C VAL A 12 4.20 -8.24 -3.10
N LEU A 13 3.28 -7.43 -3.61
CA LEU A 13 2.19 -7.86 -4.47
C LEU A 13 2.38 -7.24 -5.86
N TYR A 14 2.21 -8.05 -6.90
CA TYR A 14 2.15 -7.59 -8.28
C TYR A 14 0.94 -8.22 -8.96
N LYS A 15 -0.05 -7.39 -9.30
CA LYS A 15 -1.19 -7.82 -10.12
C LYS A 15 -0.73 -7.91 -11.57
N ARG A 16 -0.94 -9.07 -12.20
CA ARG A 16 -0.56 -9.24 -13.60
C ARG A 16 -1.52 -8.47 -14.50
N GLU A 17 -1.00 -7.79 -15.51
CA GLU A 17 -1.82 -7.03 -16.44
C GLU A 17 -2.59 -7.91 -17.42
N THR A 18 -2.07 -9.10 -17.73
CA THR A 18 -2.58 -9.99 -18.78
C THR A 18 -3.48 -11.10 -18.27
N SER A 19 -3.69 -11.20 -16.96
CA SER A 19 -4.52 -12.25 -16.34
C SER A 19 -5.01 -11.77 -14.97
N ASP A 20 -6.15 -12.29 -14.52
CA ASP A 20 -6.63 -12.04 -13.17
C ASP A 20 -5.85 -12.91 -12.17
N SER A 21 -4.61 -12.53 -11.88
CA SER A 21 -3.74 -13.23 -10.95
C SER A 21 -2.73 -12.29 -10.31
N TYR A 22 -2.18 -12.72 -9.17
CA TYR A 22 -1.10 -12.01 -8.49
C TYR A 22 0.18 -12.85 -8.50
N ALA A 23 1.32 -12.19 -8.67
CA ALA A 23 2.58 -12.66 -8.14
C ALA A 23 2.75 -12.10 -6.73
N VAL A 24 2.98 -12.98 -5.76
CA VAL A 24 3.19 -12.64 -4.36
C VAL A 24 4.60 -13.06 -3.98
N ALA A 25 5.36 -12.15 -3.38
CA ALA A 25 6.63 -12.46 -2.76
C ALA A 25 6.67 -12.06 -1.29
N ILE A 26 7.39 -12.83 -0.49
CA ILE A 26 7.79 -12.49 0.87
C ILE A 26 9.30 -12.25 0.87
N THR A 27 9.70 -11.05 1.25
CA THR A 27 11.10 -10.66 1.43
C THR A 27 11.42 -10.53 2.93
N ASP A 28 12.70 -10.31 3.25
CA ASP A 28 13.13 -9.86 4.58
C ASP A 28 13.48 -8.37 4.53
N GLY A 29 12.45 -7.52 4.67
CA GLY A 29 12.58 -6.06 4.77
C GLY A 29 12.64 -5.28 3.44
N SER A 30 12.56 -5.95 2.28
CA SER A 30 12.62 -5.31 0.95
C SER A 30 11.24 -5.12 0.31
N GLN A 31 11.03 -3.99 -0.39
CA GLN A 31 9.85 -3.76 -1.23
C GLN A 31 10.07 -4.23 -2.69
N ASN A 32 11.26 -4.73 -3.02
CA ASN A 32 11.57 -5.22 -4.36
C ASN A 32 11.18 -6.69 -4.50
N MET A 33 10.34 -6.99 -5.50
CA MET A 33 9.87 -8.35 -5.80
C MET A 33 11.03 -9.33 -6.07
N HIS A 34 12.14 -8.86 -6.64
CA HIS A 34 13.30 -9.70 -6.97
C HIS A 34 14.08 -10.19 -5.73
N ASP A 35 13.85 -9.59 -4.57
CA ASP A 35 14.45 -10.02 -3.30
C ASP A 35 13.60 -11.09 -2.58
N GLY A 36 12.61 -11.68 -3.28
CA GLY A 36 11.68 -12.67 -2.74
C GLY A 36 12.38 -13.95 -2.25
N LEU A 37 12.18 -14.27 -0.96
CA LEU A 37 12.64 -15.52 -0.35
C LEU A 37 11.61 -16.65 -0.50
N LEU A 38 10.33 -16.27 -0.53
CA LEU A 38 9.19 -17.12 -0.86
C LEU A 38 8.38 -16.41 -1.94
N MET A 39 8.02 -17.12 -3.01
CA MET A 39 7.22 -16.56 -4.10
C MET A 39 6.16 -17.56 -4.55
N ALA A 40 4.98 -17.06 -4.87
CA ALA A 40 3.90 -17.84 -5.45
C ALA A 40 3.15 -17.01 -6.49
N SER A 41 2.65 -17.68 -7.52
CA SER A 41 1.63 -17.14 -8.40
C SER A 41 0.29 -17.67 -7.91
N VAL A 42 -0.68 -16.78 -7.69
CA VAL A 42 -1.99 -17.10 -7.12
C VAL A 42 -3.09 -16.58 -8.05
N SER A 43 -4.06 -17.44 -8.34
CA SER A 43 -5.16 -17.18 -9.28
C SER A 43 -6.48 -17.64 -8.67
N PRO A 44 -7.61 -17.02 -9.07
CA PRO A 44 -8.94 -17.43 -8.63
C PRO A 44 -9.45 -18.64 -9.43
N ASP A 45 -8.81 -18.98 -10.55
CA ASP A 45 -9.18 -20.10 -11.39
C ASP A 45 -8.98 -21.43 -10.65
N GLU A 46 -10.05 -22.22 -10.56
CA GLU A 46 -10.01 -23.57 -10.02
C GLU A 46 -9.29 -24.52 -10.98
N ALA A 47 -8.31 -25.25 -10.44
CA ALA A 47 -7.84 -26.51 -11.03
C ALA A 47 -8.23 -27.65 -10.07
N ASP A 48 -8.52 -28.84 -10.60
CA ASP A 48 -9.06 -30.00 -9.86
C ASP A 48 -8.07 -30.66 -8.86
N ASN A 49 -7.23 -29.89 -8.18
CA ASN A 49 -6.28 -30.42 -7.20
C ASN A 49 -6.16 -29.51 -5.96
N SER A 50 -5.71 -30.10 -4.84
CA SER A 50 -5.60 -29.41 -3.56
C SER A 50 -4.65 -28.20 -3.56
N PHE A 51 -3.73 -28.10 -4.52
CA PHE A 51 -2.86 -26.94 -4.66
C PHE A 51 -3.63 -25.71 -5.19
N ALA A 52 -4.66 -25.93 -6.01
CA ALA A 52 -5.52 -24.85 -6.50
C ALA A 52 -6.27 -24.13 -5.38
N VAL A 53 -6.74 -24.86 -4.37
CA VAL A 53 -7.40 -24.25 -3.20
C VAL A 53 -6.46 -23.27 -2.48
N PHE A 54 -5.20 -23.64 -2.28
CA PHE A 54 -4.22 -22.72 -1.67
C PHE A 54 -3.90 -21.52 -2.57
N ALA A 55 -3.86 -21.71 -3.88
CA ALA A 55 -3.69 -20.62 -4.83
C ALA A 55 -4.87 -19.63 -4.78
N MET A 56 -6.11 -20.12 -4.72
CA MET A 56 -7.30 -19.27 -4.60
C MET A 56 -7.33 -18.49 -3.27
N VAL A 57 -7.03 -19.16 -2.16
CA VAL A 57 -6.93 -18.48 -0.85
C VAL A 57 -5.88 -17.37 -0.92
N GLY A 58 -4.70 -17.66 -1.48
CA GLY A 58 -3.65 -16.67 -1.68
C GLY A 58 -4.08 -15.51 -2.59
N TYR A 59 -4.89 -15.78 -3.62
CA TYR A 59 -5.44 -14.76 -4.52
C TYR A 59 -6.34 -13.78 -3.75
N TYR A 60 -7.32 -14.29 -3.00
CA TYR A 60 -8.24 -13.42 -2.26
C TYR A 60 -7.54 -12.64 -1.16
N MET A 61 -6.55 -13.23 -0.47
CA MET A 61 -5.70 -12.50 0.47
C MET A 61 -4.90 -11.38 -0.21
N ALA A 62 -4.32 -11.63 -1.38
CA ALA A 62 -3.58 -10.62 -2.14
C ALA A 62 -4.50 -9.45 -2.55
N ALA A 63 -5.69 -9.76 -3.06
CA ALA A 63 -6.69 -8.75 -3.44
C ALA A 63 -7.14 -7.89 -2.26
N GLU A 64 -7.38 -8.50 -1.09
CA GLU A 64 -7.75 -7.77 0.13
C GLU A 64 -6.62 -6.83 0.60
N ILE A 65 -5.37 -7.31 0.61
CA ILE A 65 -4.22 -6.48 1.00
C ILE A 65 -4.04 -5.30 0.03
N GLU A 66 -4.19 -5.50 -1.29
CA GLU A 66 -4.14 -4.42 -2.28
C GLU A 66 -5.21 -3.35 -1.99
N ALA A 67 -6.46 -3.79 -1.76
CA ALA A 67 -7.56 -2.89 -1.46
C ALA A 67 -7.34 -2.11 -0.14
N LEU A 68 -6.84 -2.78 0.90
CA LEU A 68 -6.52 -2.14 2.19
C LEU A 68 -5.41 -1.10 2.04
N ARG A 69 -4.34 -1.41 1.28
CA ARG A 69 -3.25 -0.46 1.03
C ARG A 69 -3.75 0.78 0.29
N LYS A 70 -4.58 0.60 -0.75
CA LYS A 70 -5.19 1.72 -1.47
C LYS A 70 -6.04 2.59 -0.53
N ARG A 71 -6.87 1.97 0.31
CA ARG A 71 -7.70 2.69 1.28
C ARG A 71 -6.87 3.46 2.31
N VAL A 72 -5.77 2.89 2.80
CA VAL A 72 -4.85 3.58 3.72
C VAL A 72 -4.24 4.80 3.04
N SER A 73 -3.70 4.66 1.83
CA SER A 73 -3.14 5.80 1.09
C SER A 73 -4.15 6.91 0.81
N GLU A 74 -5.41 6.55 0.49
CA GLU A 74 -6.49 7.52 0.32
C GLU A 74 -6.84 8.26 1.63
N LEU A 75 -6.79 7.58 2.77
CA LEU A 75 -7.03 8.18 4.08
C LEU A 75 -5.89 9.10 4.50
N GLU A 76 -4.64 8.69 4.29
CA GLU A 76 -3.44 9.50 4.57
C GLU A 76 -3.46 10.79 3.73
N ALA A 77 -3.79 10.69 2.44
CA ALA A 77 -3.89 11.85 1.56
C ALA A 77 -4.98 12.85 2.00
N LYS A 78 -6.13 12.36 2.49
CA LYS A 78 -7.20 13.21 3.03
C LYS A 78 -6.79 13.90 4.33
N SER A 79 -6.13 13.18 5.24
CA SER A 79 -5.63 13.73 6.50
C SER A 79 -4.62 14.85 6.27
N SER A 80 -3.70 14.70 5.31
CA SER A 80 -2.72 15.74 4.98
C SER A 80 -3.34 16.95 4.26
N ALA A 81 -4.49 16.80 3.60
CA ALA A 81 -5.20 17.90 2.95
C ALA A 81 -6.01 18.76 3.93
N GLU A 82 -6.51 18.17 5.02
CA GLU A 82 -7.25 18.90 6.07
C GLU A 82 -6.33 19.71 7.03
N GLU A 83 -5.04 19.36 7.14
CA GLU A 83 -4.07 20.12 7.94
C GLU A 83 -3.66 21.47 7.32
N ALA A 84 -4.11 21.81 6.12
CA ALA A 84 -3.79 23.09 5.46
C ALA A 84 -4.98 24.05 5.39
N PRO A 85 -5.21 24.89 6.43
CA PRO A 85 -5.75 26.22 6.23
C PRO A 85 -4.74 27.25 6.75
N SER A 86 -3.84 27.72 5.88
CA SER A 86 -3.21 29.02 6.11
C SER A 86 -4.27 30.09 5.82
N VAL A 87 -5.00 30.48 6.86
CA VAL A 87 -5.83 31.68 6.82
C VAL A 87 -4.86 32.86 6.72
N ALA A 88 -4.55 33.28 5.50
CA ALA A 88 -3.91 34.57 5.25
C ALA A 88 -4.92 35.66 5.64
N ILE A 89 -4.87 36.10 6.90
CA ILE A 89 -5.58 37.30 7.35
C ILE A 89 -4.85 38.48 6.71
N THR A 90 -5.34 38.94 5.58
CA THR A 90 -4.92 40.23 5.00
C THR A 90 -5.43 41.33 5.93
N LEU A 91 -4.54 41.93 6.71
CA LEU A 91 -4.84 43.12 7.51
C LEU A 91 -5.24 44.27 6.57
N PRO A 92 -6.33 45.01 6.83
CA PRO A 92 -6.70 46.13 5.99
C PRO A 92 -5.65 47.24 6.12
N ALA A 93 -5.19 47.73 4.96
CA ALA A 93 -4.30 48.86 4.85
C ALA A 93 -5.04 50.15 5.25
N ASN A 94 -5.07 50.47 6.53
CA ASN A 94 -5.25 51.83 7.06
C ASN A 94 -4.94 51.86 8.55
N LEU A 95 -3.65 51.93 8.89
CA LEU A 95 -3.23 52.63 10.10
C LEU A 95 -2.37 53.81 9.64
N SER A 96 -2.97 55.00 9.67
CA SER A 96 -2.24 56.26 9.60
C SER A 96 -1.34 56.37 10.84
N THR A 97 -0.08 56.74 10.64
CA THR A 97 0.91 56.93 11.69
C THR A 97 0.75 58.23 12.49
N GLU A 98 -0.39 58.94 12.38
CA GLU A 98 -0.58 60.23 13.08
C GLU A 98 -1.27 60.15 14.45
N ASP A 99 -1.68 58.98 14.94
CA ASP A 99 -2.33 58.84 16.27
C ASP A 99 -1.37 58.45 17.42
N LEU A 100 -0.06 58.53 17.23
CA LEU A 100 0.93 58.29 18.29
C LEU A 100 1.95 59.45 18.39
N ARG A 101 1.43 60.57 18.88
CA ARG A 101 2.14 61.68 19.58
C ARG A 101 3.03 62.62 18.78
#